data_AF-A0A1F4Q8W0-F1
#
_entry.id   AF-A0A1F4Q8W0-F1
#
_cell.length_a   1.000
_cell.length_b   1.000
_cell.length_c   1.000
_cell.angle_alpha   90.00
_cell.angle_beta   90.00
_cell.angle_gamma   90.00
#
_symmetry.space_group_name_H-M   'P 1'
#
loop_
_entity.id
_entity.type
_entity.pdbx_description
1 polymer ?
#
loop_
_entity_poly.entity_id
_entity_poly.type
_entity_poly.pdbx_seq_one_letter_code
_entity_poly.pdbx_strand_id
1 'polypeptide(L)'
;MPILTATEILQSESHDDGGMYRRFREFVLALGITKPRVKIIPVFPAGRMAHEGAPLLTEEMLQGFDYSLLQCTETRVVADGGVYACPILAGLKEARLSDGSLAESFRPCQLYHPSCTTCYQTGMTCKNA
;
A
#
# COMPACT_ATOMS: atom_id res chain seq x y z
N MET A 1 -7.03 18.12 -5.22
CA MET A 1 -8.07 17.37 -5.97
C MET A 1 -8.14 15.94 -5.48
N PRO A 2 -9.33 15.35 -5.37
CA PRO A 2 -9.51 13.98 -4.90
C PRO A 2 -8.92 12.96 -5.89
N ILE A 3 -8.45 11.83 -5.35
CA ILE A 3 -8.09 10.62 -6.11
C ILE A 3 -9.03 9.51 -5.64
N LEU A 4 -9.65 8.81 -6.59
CA LEU A 4 -10.32 7.56 -6.31
C LEU A 4 -9.31 6.41 -6.43
N THR A 5 -8.97 5.81 -5.30
CA THR A 5 -8.12 4.61 -5.26
C THR A 5 -9.01 3.38 -5.16
N ALA A 6 -8.79 2.40 -6.03
CA ALA A 6 -9.56 1.16 -6.06
C ALA A 6 -8.66 -0.07 -6.21
N THR A 7 -9.13 -1.21 -5.71
CA THR A 7 -8.51 -2.53 -5.88
C THR A 7 -9.60 -3.50 -6.36
N GLU A 8 -9.24 -4.48 -7.18
CA GLU A 8 -10.17 -5.49 -7.67
C GLU A 8 -9.79 -6.87 -7.13
N ILE A 9 -10.77 -7.57 -6.55
CA ILE A 9 -10.58 -8.87 -5.89
C ILE A 9 -11.14 -10.02 -6.75
N LEU A 10 -12.03 -9.73 -7.69
CA LEU A 10 -12.68 -10.72 -8.54
C LEU A 10 -11.84 -10.96 -9.80
N GLN A 11 -11.05 -12.04 -9.81
CA GLN A 11 -10.26 -12.46 -10.99
C GLN A 11 -11.12 -12.90 -12.21
N SER A 12 -12.45 -12.98 -12.06
CA SER A 12 -13.34 -13.56 -13.08
C SER A 12 -13.80 -12.59 -14.17
N GLU A 13 -13.51 -11.30 -14.06
CA GLU A 13 -13.75 -10.35 -15.16
C GLU A 13 -12.40 -10.01 -15.78
N SER A 14 -12.10 -10.73 -16.87
CA SER A 14 -11.14 -10.45 -17.94
C SER A 14 -10.18 -9.25 -17.76
N HIS A 15 -8.91 -9.48 -18.12
CA HIS A 15 -7.85 -8.52 -18.47
C HIS A 15 -8.26 -7.42 -19.48
N ASP A 16 -9.33 -6.67 -19.21
CA ASP A 16 -9.60 -5.39 -19.82
C ASP A 16 -8.95 -4.35 -18.92
N ASP A 17 -7.63 -4.18 -19.09
CA ASP A 17 -6.82 -3.18 -18.38
C ASP A 17 -7.43 -1.76 -18.47
N GLY A 18 -8.33 -1.52 -19.45
CA GLY A 18 -9.05 -0.26 -19.62
C GLY A 18 -10.46 -0.21 -19.03
N GLY A 19 -11.11 -1.35 -18.82
CA GLY A 19 -12.53 -1.44 -18.44
C GLY A 19 -12.80 -0.89 -17.05
N MET A 20 -12.08 -1.40 -16.06
CA MET A 20 -12.20 -0.93 -14.67
C MET A 20 -11.84 0.55 -14.52
N TYR A 21 -10.71 0.97 -15.11
CA TYR A 21 -10.30 2.38 -15.07
C TYR A 21 -11.39 3.28 -15.66
N ARG A 22 -11.95 2.89 -16.82
CA ARG A 22 -13.02 3.64 -17.49
C ARG A 22 -14.27 3.74 -16.61
N ARG A 23 -14.74 2.62 -16.04
CA ARG A 23 -15.92 2.61 -15.13
C ARG A 23 -15.75 3.59 -13.97
N PHE A 24 -14.62 3.54 -13.27
CA PHE A 24 -14.37 4.44 -12.15
C PHE A 24 -14.16 5.90 -12.59
N ARG A 25 -13.52 6.12 -13.74
CA ARG A 25 -13.36 7.47 -14.30
C ARG A 25 -14.70 8.10 -14.65
N GLU A 26 -15.59 7.34 -15.29
CA GLU A 26 -16.95 7.78 -15.65
C GLU A 26 -17.79 8.05 -14.40
N PHE A 27 -17.70 7.20 -13.38
CA PHE A 27 -18.33 7.43 -12.09
C PHE A 27 -17.87 8.76 -11.45
N VAL A 28 -16.55 9.02 -11.43
CA VAL A 28 -16.01 10.27 -10.87
C VAL A 28 -16.43 11.50 -11.69
N LEU A 29 -16.51 11.38 -13.01
CA LEU A 29 -17.04 12.45 -13.88
C LEU A 29 -18.52 12.73 -13.62
N ALA A 30 -19.33 11.69 -13.41
CA ALA A 30 -20.76 11.83 -13.09
C ALA A 30 -21.01 12.55 -11.76
N LEU A 31 -20.04 12.52 -10.83
CA LEU A 31 -20.07 13.31 -9.59
C LEU A 31 -19.65 14.78 -9.78
N GLY A 32 -19.38 15.22 -11.02
CA GLY A 32 -18.99 16.60 -11.33
C GLY A 32 -17.50 16.90 -11.16
N ILE A 33 -16.65 15.89 -10.94
CA ILE A 33 -15.20 16.08 -10.81
C ILE A 33 -14.59 16.14 -12.22
N THR A 34 -14.24 17.35 -12.68
CA THR A 34 -13.84 17.63 -14.07
C THR A 34 -12.45 17.10 -14.46
N LYS A 35 -11.59 16.80 -13.48
CA LYS A 35 -10.26 16.21 -13.70
C LYS A 35 -10.15 14.91 -12.89
N PRO A 36 -10.80 13.82 -13.31
CA PRO A 36 -10.81 12.57 -12.56
C PRO A 36 -9.40 12.00 -12.43
N ARG A 37 -9.01 11.62 -11.21
CA ARG A 37 -7.80 10.85 -10.92
C ARG A 37 -8.23 9.52 -10.35
N VAL A 38 -7.98 8.45 -11.10
CA VAL A 38 -8.26 7.07 -10.67
C VAL A 38 -6.93 6.36 -10.54
N LYS A 39 -6.75 5.66 -9.44
CA LYS A 39 -5.55 4.87 -9.15
C LYS A 39 -5.98 3.45 -8.82
N ILE A 40 -5.70 2.53 -9.74
CA ILE A 40 -5.91 1.12 -9.49
C ILE A 40 -4.66 0.59 -8.80
N ILE A 41 -4.85 -0.12 -7.68
CA ILE A 41 -3.77 -0.67 -6.87
C ILE A 41 -3.97 -2.18 -6.71
N PRO A 42 -2.89 -2.95 -6.53
CA PRO A 42 -2.99 -4.37 -6.23
C PRO A 42 -3.73 -4.65 -4.92
N VAL A 43 -4.24 -5.87 -4.79
CA VAL A 43 -4.78 -6.38 -3.53
C VAL A 43 -3.65 -6.58 -2.53
N PHE A 44 -3.86 -6.08 -1.31
CA PHE A 44 -2.96 -6.30 -0.19
C PHE A 44 -3.56 -7.35 0.76
N PRO A 45 -2.87 -8.47 1.03
CA PRO A 45 -3.28 -9.40 2.07
C PRO A 45 -3.08 -8.75 3.44
N ALA A 46 -4.14 -8.13 3.96
CA ALA A 46 -4.18 -7.43 5.24
C ALA A 46 -5.51 -7.66 5.96
N GLY A 47 -5.54 -7.42 7.27
CA GLY A 47 -6.74 -7.65 8.10
C GLY A 47 -7.22 -9.10 7.96
N ARG A 48 -8.50 -9.30 7.63
CA ARG A 48 -9.09 -10.65 7.46
C ARG A 48 -8.54 -11.42 6.24
N MET A 49 -7.89 -10.74 5.30
CA MET A 49 -7.26 -11.38 4.13
C MET A 49 -5.81 -11.81 4.40
N ALA A 50 -5.23 -11.41 5.54
CA ALA A 50 -3.95 -11.95 5.99
C ALA A 50 -4.18 -13.37 6.52
N HIS A 51 -4.26 -14.34 5.61
CA HIS A 51 -4.41 -15.74 5.97
C HIS A 51 -3.08 -16.36 6.40
N GLU A 52 -3.14 -17.42 7.20
CA GLU A 52 -1.96 -18.22 7.54
C GLU A 52 -1.34 -18.81 6.26
N GLY A 53 -0.02 -18.76 6.15
CA GLY A 53 0.74 -19.24 4.99
C GLY A 53 0.84 -18.25 3.82
N ALA A 54 0.36 -17.01 3.95
CA ALA A 54 0.64 -15.97 2.96
C ALA A 54 2.17 -15.74 2.85
N PRO A 55 2.71 -15.57 1.61
CA PRO A 55 4.14 -15.49 1.40
C PRO A 55 4.74 -14.27 2.11
N LEU A 56 5.78 -14.52 2.90
CA LEU A 56 6.60 -13.49 3.54
C LEU A 56 7.89 -13.31 2.75
N LEU A 57 8.42 -12.10 2.79
CA LEU A 57 9.74 -11.81 2.22
C LEU A 57 10.81 -12.46 3.11
N THR A 58 11.74 -13.18 2.50
CA THR A 58 12.92 -13.70 3.19
C THR A 58 14.10 -12.77 2.96
N GLU A 59 15.14 -12.91 3.78
CA GLU A 59 16.37 -12.11 3.63
C GLU A 59 17.02 -12.35 2.26
N GLU A 60 16.98 -13.58 1.75
CA GLU A 60 17.52 -13.94 0.44
C GLU A 60 16.79 -13.20 -0.70
N MET A 61 15.47 -13.01 -0.58
CA MET A 61 14.71 -12.23 -1.55
C MET A 61 15.09 -10.75 -1.56
N LEU A 62 15.57 -10.24 -0.41
CA LEU A 62 15.92 -8.84 -0.22
C LEU A 62 17.39 -8.55 -0.56
N GLN A 63 18.20 -9.57 -0.86
CA GLN A 63 19.59 -9.38 -1.26
C GLN A 63 19.69 -8.57 -2.55
N GLY A 64 20.31 -7.39 -2.46
CA GLY A 64 20.46 -6.48 -3.58
C GLY A 64 19.19 -5.72 -3.99
N PHE A 65 18.10 -5.84 -3.22
CA PHE A 65 16.88 -5.10 -3.46
C PHE A 65 17.05 -3.61 -3.12
N ASP A 66 16.61 -2.74 -4.03
CA ASP A 66 16.64 -1.29 -3.79
C ASP A 66 15.43 -0.84 -2.95
N TYR A 67 15.67 -0.63 -1.66
CA TYR A 67 14.65 -0.18 -0.71
C TYR A 67 14.11 1.23 -1.02
N SER A 68 14.78 2.05 -1.83
CA SER A 68 14.27 3.36 -2.23
C SER A 68 12.99 3.28 -3.07
N LEU A 69 12.75 2.12 -3.69
CA LEU A 69 11.52 1.82 -4.42
C LEU A 69 10.30 1.66 -3.48
N LEU A 70 10.52 1.39 -2.20
CA LEU A 70 9.46 1.20 -1.23
C LEU A 70 9.05 2.53 -0.58
N GLN A 71 7.76 2.80 -0.56
CA GLN A 71 7.24 4.02 0.07
C GLN A 71 7.52 4.09 1.58
N CYS A 72 7.57 2.95 2.27
CA CYS A 72 7.82 2.88 3.71
C CYS A 72 9.23 3.40 4.09
N THR A 73 10.15 3.49 3.13
CA THR A 73 11.49 4.06 3.32
C THR A 73 11.42 5.57 3.62
N GLU A 74 10.52 6.30 2.96
CA GLU A 74 10.46 7.77 3.02
C GLU A 74 9.20 8.32 3.73
N THR A 75 8.23 7.47 4.05
CA THR A 75 6.94 7.90 4.61
C THR A 75 6.82 7.58 6.09
N ARG A 76 6.17 8.46 6.84
CA ARG A 76 5.75 8.20 8.22
C ARG A 76 4.25 8.48 8.39
N VAL A 77 3.62 7.63 9.18
CA VAL A 77 2.21 7.69 9.53
C VAL A 77 2.12 7.87 11.03
N VAL A 78 1.57 9.00 11.46
CA VAL A 78 1.33 9.29 12.88
C VAL A 78 -0.10 8.85 13.20
N ALA A 79 -0.25 8.01 14.20
CA ALA A 79 -1.54 7.52 14.69
C ALA A 79 -1.55 7.50 16.23
N ASP A 80 -2.72 7.26 16.83
CA ASP A 80 -2.91 7.25 18.30
C ASP A 80 -1.92 6.32 19.04
N GLY A 81 -1.54 5.20 18.40
CA GLY A 81 -0.60 4.23 18.98
C GLY A 81 0.90 4.49 18.73
N GLY A 82 1.26 5.57 18.04
CA GLY A 82 2.65 5.94 17.73
C GLY A 82 2.91 6.25 16.24
N VAL A 83 4.17 6.15 15.82
CA VAL A 83 4.60 6.42 14.43
C VAL A 83 4.94 5.12 13.72
N TYR A 84 4.46 4.98 12.48
CA TYR A 84 4.59 3.81 11.63
C TYR A 84 5.17 4.18 10.26
N ALA A 85 5.80 3.25 9.55
CA ALA A 85 6.22 3.49 8.17
C ALA A 85 5.09 3.28 7.15
N CYS A 86 4.17 2.35 7.45
CA CYS A 86 3.18 1.86 6.51
C CYS A 86 1.76 2.13 7.04
N PRO A 87 0.87 2.81 6.27
CA PRO A 87 -0.47 3.15 6.75
C PRO A 87 -1.35 1.92 7.00
N ILE A 88 -1.19 0.85 6.23
CA ILE A 88 -1.99 -0.38 6.41
C ILE A 88 -1.58 -1.18 7.66
N LEU A 89 -0.44 -0.86 8.28
CA LEU A 89 0.05 -1.52 9.50
C LEU A 89 -0.10 -0.63 10.75
N ALA A 90 -0.66 0.58 10.60
CA ALA A 90 -0.88 1.46 11.74
C ALA A 90 -1.79 0.80 12.77
N GLY A 91 -1.40 0.85 14.04
CA GLY A 91 -2.08 0.18 15.16
C GLY A 91 -1.54 -1.21 15.51
N LEU A 92 -0.73 -1.84 14.65
CA LEU A 92 -0.03 -3.08 15.00
C LEU A 92 1.21 -2.76 15.85
N LYS A 93 1.33 -3.35 17.03
CA LYS A 93 2.42 -3.03 17.97
C LYS A 93 3.80 -3.31 17.35
N GLU A 94 3.89 -4.38 16.57
CA GLU A 94 5.09 -4.87 15.90
C GLU A 94 5.55 -3.95 14.76
N ALA A 95 4.63 -3.17 14.17
CA ALA A 95 4.92 -2.24 13.07
C ALA A 95 5.43 -0.87 13.57
N ARG A 96 5.38 -0.65 14.89
CA ARG A 96 5.62 0.67 15.48
C ARG A 96 7.10 1.03 15.45
N LEU A 97 7.41 2.19 14.88
CA LEU A 97 8.76 2.73 14.83
C LEU A 97 9.11 3.59 16.04
N SER A 98 8.13 4.29 16.61
CA SER A 98 8.27 5.06 17.85
C SER A 98 6.92 5.21 18.54
N ASP A 99 6.94 5.43 19.86
CA ASP A 99 5.71 5.64 20.65
C ASP A 99 5.12 7.05 20.45
N GLY A 100 5.83 7.96 19.78
CA GLY A 100 5.32 9.32 19.52
C GLY A 100 6.32 10.32 18.94
N SER A 101 7.63 10.02 18.94
CA SER A 101 8.64 10.89 18.33
C SER A 101 8.76 10.61 16.83
N LEU A 102 8.41 11.61 16.01
CA LEU A 102 8.61 11.54 14.57
C LEU A 102 10.10 11.41 14.22
N ALA A 103 10.98 12.10 14.94
CA ALA A 103 12.43 12.05 14.69
C ALA A 103 13.00 10.66 14.96
N GLU A 104 12.60 10.00 16.05
CA GLU A 104 13.02 8.62 16.36
C GLU A 104 12.51 7.59 15.34
N SER A 105 11.41 7.93 14.65
CA SER A 105 10.87 7.06 13.62
C SER A 105 11.74 7.01 12.35
N PHE A 106 12.71 7.90 12.16
CA PHE A 106 13.57 7.96 10.96
C PHE A 106 14.65 6.85 10.92
N ARG A 107 14.20 5.62 11.15
CA ARG A 107 14.95 4.38 11.04
C ARG A 107 14.27 3.44 10.03
N PRO A 108 14.98 2.46 9.46
CA PRO A 108 14.38 1.45 8.60
C PRO A 108 13.24 0.69 9.30
N CYS A 109 12.24 0.28 8.53
CA CYS A 109 11.18 -0.62 8.99
C CYS A 109 11.45 -2.05 8.53
N GLN A 110 10.99 -3.04 9.28
CA GLN A 110 11.05 -4.44 8.88
C GLN A 110 9.95 -4.77 7.86
N LEU A 111 10.28 -5.58 6.85
CA LEU A 111 9.34 -6.07 5.84
C LEU A 111 8.80 -7.45 6.21
N TYR A 112 8.03 -7.52 7.29
CA TYR A 112 7.59 -8.79 7.89
C TYR A 112 6.14 -9.18 7.59
N HIS A 113 5.34 -8.28 7.00
CA HIS A 113 3.91 -8.50 6.81
C HIS A 113 3.63 -9.07 5.40
N PRO A 114 2.63 -9.96 5.20
CA PRO A 114 2.28 -10.48 3.87
C PRO A 114 2.05 -9.37 2.82
N SER A 115 1.54 -8.22 3.24
CA SER A 115 1.38 -7.04 2.38
C SER A 115 2.69 -6.47 1.83
N CYS A 116 3.82 -6.68 2.50
CA CYS A 116 5.14 -6.25 2.02
C CYS A 116 5.50 -6.95 0.70
N THR A 117 5.11 -8.22 0.55
CA THR A 117 5.29 -9.00 -0.67
C THR A 117 4.63 -8.33 -1.88
N THR A 118 3.44 -7.75 -1.70
CA THR A 118 2.76 -6.99 -2.76
C THR A 118 3.61 -5.81 -3.23
N CYS A 119 4.14 -4.99 -2.32
CA CYS A 119 4.99 -3.85 -2.69
C CYS A 119 6.28 -4.30 -3.38
N TYR A 120 6.91 -5.35 -2.87
CA TYR A 120 8.13 -5.93 -3.44
C TYR A 120 7.92 -6.43 -4.88
N GLN A 121 6.82 -7.15 -5.13
CA GLN A 121 6.54 -7.74 -6.45
C GLN A 121 6.04 -6.73 -7.49
N THR A 122 5.28 -5.72 -7.06
CA THR A 122 4.54 -4.85 -7.98
C THR A 122 5.12 -3.44 -8.10
N GLY A 123 6.04 -3.05 -7.21
CA GLY A 123 6.50 -1.67 -7.09
C GLY A 123 5.40 -0.69 -6.67
N MET A 124 4.29 -1.20 -6.12
CA MET A 124 3.14 -0.39 -5.74
C MET A 124 3.53 0.70 -4.73
N THR A 125 3.08 1.92 -5.01
CA THR A 125 3.25 3.08 -4.15
C THR A 125 1.89 3.66 -3.78
N CYS A 126 1.65 3.98 -2.52
CA CYS A 126 0.52 4.80 -2.06
C CYS A 126 0.71 6.30 -2.34
N LYS A 127 1.83 6.75 -2.91
CA LYS A 127 2.09 8.17 -3.26
C LYS A 127 1.03 8.69 -4.24
N ASN A 128 0.58 9.92 -4.01
CA ASN A 128 -0.45 10.58 -4.80
C ASN A 128 0.18 11.57 -5.81
N ALA A 129 1.09 11.07 -6.66
CA ALA A 129 1.69 11.86 -7.75
C ALA A 129 0.63 12.33 -8.75
#